data_AF-A0A7S1RZT2-F1
#
_entry.id   AF-A0A7S1RZT2-F1
#
_cell.length_a   1.000
_cell.length_b   1.000
_cell.length_c   1.000
_cell.angle_alpha   90.00
_cell.angle_beta   90.00
_cell.angle_gamma   90.00
#
_symmetry.space_group_name_H-M   'P 1'
#
loop_
_entity.id
_entity.type
_entity.pdbx_description
1 polymer ?
#
loop_
_entity_poly.entity_id
_entity_poly.type
_entity_poly.pdbx_seq_one_letter_code
_entity_poly.pdbx_strand_id
1 'polypeptide(L)'
;DELHLVLGAGRSENNNVDAANLMKPMLARGEVRCIGATTTDEYRRLILNKDAAFERRFQPIELKEPSLAAATQMLDGLRPAYEAHHEVAIRREAVEASVRLSHWRIRGRSLPDKAIDVMDEACCLATAEGQKEVSKEHVAAVIERWRPPPWQRVGFGGAVLEKLAGVLGLSRL
;
A
#
# COMPACT_ATOMS: atom_id res chain seq x y z
N ASP A 1 -9.22 1.69 -12.14
CA ASP A 1 -8.68 1.21 -10.86
C ASP A 1 -9.81 0.59 -10.04
N GLU A 2 -9.49 -0.23 -9.04
CA GLU A 2 -10.47 -0.88 -8.16
C GLU A 2 -11.63 -1.57 -8.89
N LEU A 3 -11.28 -2.41 -9.89
CA LEU A 3 -12.24 -3.12 -10.75
C LEU A 3 -13.27 -3.90 -9.91
N HIS A 4 -12.85 -4.40 -8.75
CA HIS A 4 -13.70 -5.14 -7.83
C HIS A 4 -14.88 -4.31 -7.28
N LEU A 5 -14.81 -2.98 -7.23
CA LEU A 5 -15.93 -2.13 -6.82
C LEU A 5 -16.98 -2.06 -7.91
N VAL A 6 -16.55 -1.91 -9.17
CA VAL A 6 -17.43 -1.89 -10.35
C VAL A 6 -18.14 -3.24 -10.54
N LEU A 7 -17.42 -4.34 -10.28
CA LEU A 7 -17.97 -5.70 -10.37
C LEU A 7 -18.72 -6.13 -9.10
N GLY A 8 -18.39 -5.55 -7.95
CA GLY A 8 -18.91 -5.88 -6.63
C GLY A 8 -20.07 -5.00 -6.15
N ALA A 9 -20.42 -3.94 -6.89
CA ALA A 9 -21.48 -2.98 -6.58
C ALA A 9 -22.87 -3.59 -6.31
N GLY A 10 -23.11 -4.85 -6.68
CA GLY A 10 -24.31 -5.61 -6.31
C GLY A 10 -24.40 -6.04 -4.83
N ARG A 11 -23.77 -5.33 -3.89
CA ARG A 11 -23.77 -5.65 -2.45
C ARG A 11 -24.43 -4.61 -1.54
N SER A 12 -24.75 -3.42 -2.05
CA SER A 12 -25.58 -2.46 -1.30
C SER A 12 -27.00 -2.54 -1.85
N GLU A 13 -27.95 -2.92 -1.01
CA GLU A 13 -29.33 -3.26 -1.38
C GLU A 13 -30.11 -2.15 -2.11
N ASN A 14 -29.60 -0.92 -2.22
CA ASN A 14 -30.43 0.24 -2.57
C ASN A 14 -29.93 1.19 -3.68
N ASN A 15 -28.88 0.89 -4.45
CA ASN A 15 -28.53 1.73 -5.63
C ASN A 15 -27.79 0.92 -6.72
N ASN A 16 -28.56 0.12 -7.48
CA ASN A 16 -28.07 -0.64 -8.63
C ASN A 16 -27.97 0.24 -9.88
N VAL A 17 -26.78 0.80 -10.14
CA VAL A 17 -26.33 0.92 -11.54
C VAL A 17 -25.43 -0.28 -11.78
N ASP A 18 -26.00 -1.32 -12.38
CA ASP A 18 -25.32 -2.57 -12.70
C ASP A 18 -24.39 -2.37 -13.92
N ALA A 19 -23.35 -1.57 -13.71
CA ALA A 19 -22.35 -1.24 -14.72
C ALA A 19 -21.67 -2.51 -15.25
N ALA A 20 -21.51 -3.53 -14.40
CA ALA A 20 -20.98 -4.83 -14.79
C ALA A 20 -21.84 -5.49 -15.90
N ASN A 21 -23.17 -5.51 -15.75
CA ASN A 21 -24.05 -6.08 -16.76
C ASN A 21 -24.10 -5.27 -18.07
N LEU A 22 -23.90 -3.95 -18.02
CA LEU A 22 -23.75 -3.13 -19.23
C LEU A 22 -22.42 -3.39 -19.96
N MET A 23 -21.35 -3.63 -19.20
CA MET A 23 -20.01 -3.85 -19.76
C MET A 23 -19.83 -5.25 -20.38
N LYS A 24 -20.48 -6.28 -19.83
CA LYS A 24 -20.40 -7.67 -20.34
C LYS A 24 -20.61 -7.81 -21.85
N PRO A 25 -21.69 -7.29 -22.46
CA PRO A 25 -21.90 -7.44 -23.90
C PRO A 25 -20.84 -6.70 -24.73
N MET A 26 -20.39 -5.53 -24.27
CA MET A 26 -19.35 -4.74 -24.94
C MET A 26 -17.98 -5.44 -24.90
N LEU A 27 -17.63 -6.03 -23.76
CA LEU A 27 -16.42 -6.85 -23.59
C LEU A 27 -16.50 -8.14 -24.40
N ALA A 28 -17.67 -8.77 -24.48
CA ALA A 28 -17.88 -10.00 -25.26
C ALA A 28 -17.75 -9.76 -26.77
N ARG A 29 -18.21 -8.61 -27.27
CA ARG A 29 -18.07 -8.20 -28.68
C ARG A 29 -16.70 -7.58 -28.99
N GLY A 30 -15.90 -7.28 -27.97
CA GLY A 30 -14.58 -6.64 -28.14
C GLY A 30 -14.64 -5.16 -28.52
N GLU A 31 -15.78 -4.49 -28.32
CA GLU A 31 -15.98 -3.06 -28.59
C GLU A 31 -15.17 -2.19 -27.62
N VAL A 32 -14.88 -2.71 -26.43
CA VAL A 32 -14.10 -2.04 -25.40
C VAL A 32 -12.99 -2.96 -24.92
N ARG A 33 -11.79 -2.40 -24.77
CA ARG A 33 -10.66 -3.01 -24.05
C ARG A 33 -10.47 -2.24 -22.76
N CYS A 34 -10.34 -2.93 -21.64
CA CYS A 34 -10.10 -2.31 -20.34
C CYS A 34 -8.96 -2.99 -19.60
N ILE A 35 -8.29 -2.22 -18.74
CA ILE A 35 -7.31 -2.70 -17.79
C ILE A 35 -7.92 -2.54 -16.41
N GLY A 36 -8.07 -3.65 -15.69
CA GLY A 36 -8.53 -3.67 -14.31
C GLY A 36 -7.35 -3.81 -13.35
N ALA A 37 -7.42 -3.10 -12.24
CA ALA A 37 -6.54 -3.29 -11.10
C ALA A 37 -7.41 -3.69 -9.90
N THR A 38 -6.96 -4.68 -9.13
CA THR A 38 -7.63 -5.21 -7.94
C THR A 38 -6.63 -6.05 -7.15
N THR A 39 -6.92 -6.30 -5.88
CA THR A 39 -6.11 -7.23 -5.09
C THR A 39 -6.36 -8.68 -5.49
N THR A 40 -5.39 -9.56 -5.21
CA THR A 40 -5.50 -10.99 -5.50
C THR A 40 -6.71 -11.63 -4.79
N ASP A 41 -7.00 -11.19 -3.57
CA ASP A 41 -8.10 -11.72 -2.77
C ASP A 41 -9.47 -11.34 -3.33
N GLU A 42 -9.61 -10.09 -3.79
CA GLU A 42 -10.83 -9.62 -4.47
C GLU A 42 -11.00 -10.28 -5.83
N TYR A 43 -9.92 -10.43 -6.61
CA TYR A 43 -9.97 -11.15 -7.88
C TYR A 43 -10.53 -12.57 -7.68
N ARG A 44 -10.01 -13.31 -6.69
CA ARG A 44 -10.52 -14.64 -6.36
C ARG A 44 -11.98 -14.61 -5.90
N ARG A 45 -12.31 -13.69 -4.98
CA ARG A 45 -13.65 -13.63 -4.36
C ARG A 45 -14.75 -13.18 -5.32
N LEU A 46 -14.46 -12.24 -6.20
CA LEU A 46 -15.46 -11.50 -6.96
C LEU A 46 -15.43 -11.79 -8.46
N ILE A 47 -14.28 -12.17 -9.02
CA ILE A 47 -14.16 -12.48 -10.45
C ILE A 47 -14.22 -13.99 -10.68
N LEU A 48 -13.41 -14.79 -9.98
CA LEU A 48 -13.40 -16.26 -10.17
C LEU A 48 -14.67 -16.94 -9.63
N ASN A 49 -15.15 -16.55 -8.44
CA ASN A 49 -16.23 -17.30 -7.76
C ASN A 49 -17.65 -16.84 -8.10
N LYS A 50 -17.81 -15.68 -8.73
CA LYS A 50 -19.15 -15.08 -8.94
C LYS A 50 -19.59 -15.00 -10.39
N ASP A 51 -18.68 -14.89 -11.35
CA ASP A 51 -19.07 -14.61 -12.72
C ASP A 51 -18.11 -15.16 -13.79
N ALA A 52 -18.46 -16.33 -14.30
CA ALA A 52 -17.72 -17.03 -15.36
C ALA A 52 -17.58 -16.22 -16.66
N ALA A 53 -18.37 -15.16 -16.86
CA ALA A 53 -18.26 -14.32 -18.04
C ALA A 53 -17.02 -13.42 -18.00
N PHE A 54 -16.62 -12.95 -16.82
CA PHE A 54 -15.44 -12.07 -16.67
C PHE A 54 -14.13 -12.86 -16.63
N GLU A 55 -14.11 -14.04 -16.01
CA GLU A 55 -12.95 -14.94 -16.00
C GLU A 55 -12.45 -15.26 -17.43
N ARG A 56 -13.37 -15.43 -18.38
CA ARG A 56 -13.04 -15.73 -19.78
C ARG A 56 -12.57 -14.52 -20.60
N ARG A 57 -12.63 -13.31 -20.04
CA ARG A 57 -12.38 -12.05 -20.76
C ARG A 57 -11.21 -11.27 -20.19
N PHE A 58 -10.91 -11.46 -18.92
CA PHE A 58 -9.72 -10.91 -18.29
C PHE A 58 -8.59 -11.93 -18.29
N GLN A 59 -7.42 -11.52 -18.77
CA GLN A 59 -6.18 -12.24 -18.53
C GLN A 59 -5.57 -11.71 -17.22
N PRO A 60 -5.48 -12.51 -16.15
CA PRO A 60 -4.82 -12.07 -14.94
C PRO A 60 -3.32 -11.92 -15.19
N ILE A 61 -2.78 -10.80 -14.73
CA ILE A 61 -1.34 -10.53 -14.65
C ILE A 61 -1.03 -10.30 -13.17
N GLU A 62 -0.34 -11.25 -12.55
CA GLU A 62 0.06 -11.12 -11.15
C GLU A 62 1.21 -10.12 -11.03
N LEU A 63 0.95 -9.01 -10.32
CA LEU A 63 1.98 -8.05 -9.95
C LEU A 63 2.52 -8.41 -8.58
N LYS A 64 3.78 -8.84 -8.56
CA LYS A 64 4.50 -9.16 -7.32
C LYS A 64 5.15 -7.91 -6.74
N GLU A 65 5.34 -7.91 -5.44
CA GLU A 65 6.16 -6.90 -4.78
C GLU A 65 7.57 -6.88 -5.42
N PRO A 66 8.12 -5.71 -5.76
CA PRO A 66 9.44 -5.61 -6.35
C PRO A 66 10.53 -6.05 -5.36
N SER A 67 11.64 -6.54 -5.92
CA SER A 67 12.86 -6.79 -5.13
C SER A 67 13.43 -5.48 -4.59
N LEU A 68 14.29 -5.55 -3.57
CA LEU A 68 14.98 -4.37 -3.04
C LEU A 68 15.71 -3.60 -4.14
N ALA A 69 16.43 -4.30 -5.02
CA ALA A 69 17.17 -3.67 -6.12
C ALA A 69 16.22 -2.97 -7.12
N ALA A 70 15.12 -3.63 -7.49
CA ALA A 70 14.12 -3.05 -8.39
C ALA A 70 13.43 -1.83 -7.76
N ALA A 71 13.07 -1.90 -6.47
CA ALA A 71 12.49 -0.78 -5.74
C ALA A 71 13.47 0.40 -5.64
N THR A 72 14.77 0.14 -5.39
CA THR A 72 15.80 1.18 -5.41
C THR A 72 15.88 1.87 -6.78
N GLN A 73 15.84 1.10 -7.88
CA GLN A 73 15.80 1.69 -9.23
C GLN A 73 14.54 2.51 -9.49
N MET A 74 13.38 2.06 -8.99
CA MET A 74 12.13 2.82 -9.07
C MET A 74 12.25 4.17 -8.33
N LEU A 75 12.79 4.17 -7.11
CA LEU A 75 13.01 5.40 -6.36
C LEU A 75 14.06 6.30 -7.03
N ASP A 76 15.13 5.75 -7.60
CA ASP A 76 16.10 6.49 -8.40
C ASP A 76 15.43 7.18 -9.61
N GLY A 77 14.44 6.52 -10.24
CA GLY A 77 13.64 7.10 -11.32
C GLY A 77 12.69 8.22 -10.86
N LEU A 78 12.17 8.14 -9.64
CA LEU A 78 11.29 9.15 -9.04
C LEU A 78 12.07 10.32 -8.41
N ARG A 79 13.32 10.08 -8.01
CA ARG A 79 14.16 11.02 -7.26
C ARG A 79 14.18 12.44 -7.83
N PRO A 80 14.38 12.68 -9.14
CA PRO A 80 14.41 14.04 -9.68
C PRO A 80 13.12 14.83 -9.45
N ALA A 81 11.97 14.16 -9.46
CA ALA A 81 10.68 14.79 -9.21
C ALA A 81 10.54 15.22 -7.74
N TYR A 82 10.99 14.40 -6.81
CA TYR A 82 10.99 14.72 -5.38
C TYR A 82 12.03 15.80 -5.02
N GLU A 83 13.22 15.73 -5.61
CA GLU A 83 14.26 16.77 -5.45
C GLU A 83 13.74 18.15 -5.90
N ALA A 84 13.08 18.20 -7.06
CA ALA A 84 12.48 19.43 -7.57
C ALA A 84 11.31 19.92 -6.72
N HIS A 85 10.46 19.01 -6.22
CA HIS A 85 9.31 19.39 -5.40
C HIS A 85 9.71 19.95 -4.03
N HIS A 86 10.73 19.37 -3.39
CA HIS A 86 11.16 19.75 -2.04
C HIS A 86 12.32 20.73 -2.00
N GLU A 87 12.92 21.05 -3.16
CA GLU A 87 14.10 21.90 -3.30
C GLU A 87 15.33 21.41 -2.49
N VAL A 88 15.53 20.09 -2.50
CA VAL A 88 16.63 19.39 -1.83
C VAL A 88 17.31 18.39 -2.77
N ALA A 89 18.57 18.04 -2.52
CA ALA A 89 19.25 16.94 -3.20
C ALA A 89 19.18 15.66 -2.35
N ILE A 90 18.62 14.58 -2.89
CA ILE A 90 18.46 13.31 -2.17
C ILE A 90 19.71 12.47 -2.40
N ARG A 91 20.54 12.26 -1.38
CA ARG A 91 21.76 11.46 -1.58
C ARG A 91 21.43 10.00 -1.88
N ARG A 92 22.31 9.32 -2.62
CA ARG A 92 22.07 7.93 -3.02
C ARG A 92 21.89 6.99 -1.83
N GLU A 93 22.65 7.20 -0.75
CA GLU A 93 22.50 6.42 0.48
C GLU A 93 21.14 6.64 1.16
N ALA A 94 20.47 7.78 0.95
CA ALA A 94 19.13 8.01 1.46
C ALA A 94 18.11 7.15 0.69
N VAL A 95 18.22 7.08 -0.64
CA VAL A 95 17.37 6.20 -1.46
C VAL A 95 17.52 4.73 -1.03
N GLU A 96 18.77 4.25 -0.91
CA GLU A 96 19.06 2.88 -0.47
C GLU A 96 18.55 2.63 0.96
N ALA A 97 18.70 3.60 1.86
CA ALA A 97 18.18 3.52 3.21
C ALA A 97 16.64 3.46 3.23
N SER A 98 15.95 4.27 2.43
CA SER A 98 14.48 4.30 2.38
C SER A 98 13.92 2.94 1.99
N VAL A 99 14.50 2.29 0.97
CA VAL A 99 14.10 0.93 0.58
C VAL A 99 14.42 -0.09 1.67
N ARG A 100 15.67 -0.12 2.14
CA ARG A 100 16.13 -1.16 3.07
C ARG A 100 15.42 -1.08 4.43
N LEU A 101 15.32 0.12 4.99
CA LEU A 101 14.75 0.32 6.32
C LEU A 101 13.23 0.15 6.29
N SER A 102 12.53 0.70 5.29
CA SER A 102 11.07 0.49 5.16
C SER A 102 10.73 -1.00 4.95
N HIS A 103 11.53 -1.73 4.16
CA HIS A 103 11.33 -3.17 3.97
C HIS A 103 11.40 -3.95 5.29
N TRP A 104 12.41 -3.66 6.12
CA TRP A 104 12.61 -4.40 7.36
C TRP A 104 11.71 -3.94 8.51
N ARG A 105 11.43 -2.64 8.61
CA ARG A 105 10.75 -2.01 9.76
C ARG A 105 9.26 -1.82 9.57
N ILE A 106 8.80 -1.57 8.34
CA ILE A 106 7.38 -1.31 8.07
C ILE A 106 6.74 -2.59 7.53
N ARG A 107 5.96 -3.25 8.40
CA ARG A 107 5.22 -4.48 8.12
C ARG A 107 3.79 -4.14 7.67
N GLY A 108 3.18 -5.04 6.90
CA GLY A 108 1.81 -4.85 6.40
C GLY A 108 1.69 -3.87 5.22
N ARG A 109 2.81 -3.34 4.71
CA ARG A 109 2.88 -2.54 3.48
C ARG A 109 3.94 -3.11 2.54
N SER A 110 3.72 -2.91 1.25
CA SER A 110 4.57 -3.44 0.19
C SER A 110 5.45 -2.35 -0.41
N LEU A 111 6.62 -2.73 -0.92
CA LEU A 111 7.42 -1.91 -1.81
C LEU A 111 6.72 -1.71 -3.17
N PRO A 112 7.03 -0.64 -3.92
CA PRO A 112 7.94 0.47 -3.57
C PRO A 112 7.25 1.55 -2.73
N ASP A 113 5.93 1.51 -2.63
CA ASP A 113 5.05 2.53 -2.02
C ASP A 113 5.52 2.99 -0.64
N LYS A 114 5.73 2.06 0.30
CA LYS A 114 6.23 2.42 1.65
C LYS A 114 7.62 3.08 1.66
N ALA A 115 8.46 2.80 0.66
CA ALA A 115 9.80 3.40 0.57
C ALA A 115 9.72 4.81 -0.03
N ILE A 116 8.77 5.02 -0.95
CA ILE A 116 8.47 6.34 -1.51
C ILE A 116 8.00 7.26 -0.39
N ASP A 117 7.04 6.84 0.44
CA ASP A 117 6.56 7.67 1.56
C ASP A 117 7.69 8.03 2.54
N VAL A 118 8.55 7.06 2.87
CA VAL A 118 9.67 7.30 3.79
C VAL A 118 10.67 8.29 3.19
N MET A 119 10.93 8.21 1.88
CA MET A 119 11.80 9.16 1.17
C MET A 119 11.17 10.55 1.12
N ASP A 120 9.87 10.64 0.84
CA ASP A 120 9.13 11.90 0.79
C ASP A 120 9.10 12.60 2.14
N GLU A 121 8.82 11.88 3.23
CA GLU A 121 8.85 12.46 4.57
C GLU A 121 10.28 12.83 5.00
N ALA A 122 11.31 12.10 4.54
CA ALA A 122 12.69 12.49 4.79
C ALA A 122 13.06 13.80 4.08
N CYS A 123 12.48 14.06 2.91
CA CYS A 123 12.61 15.35 2.23
C CYS A 123 11.92 16.46 3.03
N CYS A 124 10.68 16.23 3.48
CA CYS A 124 9.95 17.16 4.36
C CYS A 124 10.76 17.51 5.62
N LEU A 125 11.38 16.49 6.24
CA LEU A 125 12.19 16.66 7.44
C LEU A 125 13.43 17.53 7.17
N ALA A 126 14.18 17.21 6.11
CA ALA A 126 15.37 17.98 5.73
C ALA A 126 15.02 19.45 5.45
N THR A 127 13.94 19.71 4.71
CA THR A 127 13.48 21.07 4.42
C THR A 127 13.05 21.82 5.68
N ALA A 128 12.35 21.16 6.61
CA ALA A 128 11.97 21.74 7.90
C ALA A 128 13.18 22.10 8.79
N GLU A 129 14.28 21.36 8.66
CA GLU A 129 15.55 21.62 9.34
C GLU A 129 16.43 22.65 8.60
N GLY A 130 15.96 23.20 7.48
CA GLY A 130 16.72 24.14 6.64
C GLY A 130 17.88 23.50 5.88
N GLN A 131 17.91 22.17 5.78
CA GLN A 131 18.92 21.43 5.03
C GLN A 131 18.59 21.44 3.54
N LYS A 132 19.64 21.41 2.70
CA LYS A 132 19.51 21.30 1.25
C LYS A 132 19.80 19.90 0.70
N GLU A 133 20.14 18.95 1.58
CA GLU A 133 20.43 17.59 1.19
C GLU A 133 19.74 16.59 2.12
N VAL A 134 19.19 15.51 1.55
CA VAL A 134 18.59 14.41 2.29
C VAL A 134 19.59 13.27 2.42
N SER A 135 19.98 12.94 3.65
CA SER A 135 20.88 11.84 3.98
C SER A 135 20.14 10.64 4.58
N LYS A 136 20.86 9.53 4.78
CA LYS A 136 20.35 8.34 5.45
C LYS A 136 19.91 8.59 6.91
N GLU A 137 20.43 9.63 7.55
CA GLU A 137 20.07 10.03 8.91
C GLU A 137 18.63 10.56 8.98
N HIS A 138 18.20 11.40 8.01
CA HIS A 138 16.82 11.84 7.93
C HIS A 138 15.87 10.66 7.72
N VAL A 139 16.24 9.72 6.85
CA VAL A 139 15.47 8.48 6.62
C VAL A 139 15.36 7.66 7.91
N ALA A 140 16.46 7.51 8.66
CA ALA A 140 16.44 6.79 9.93
C ALA A 140 15.53 7.47 10.96
N ALA A 141 15.51 8.81 11.00
CA ALA A 141 14.64 9.57 11.88
C ALA A 141 13.15 9.37 11.54
N VAL A 142 12.79 9.39 10.25
CA VAL A 142 11.42 9.09 9.78
C VAL A 142 11.00 7.68 10.21
N ILE A 143 11.86 6.68 9.98
CA ILE A 143 11.58 5.29 10.36
C ILE A 143 11.36 5.13 11.87
N GLU A 144 12.11 5.86 12.70
CA GLU A 144 11.92 5.81 14.16
C GLU A 144 10.62 6.51 14.58
N ARG A 145 10.23 7.61 13.89
CA ARG A 145 8.96 8.29 14.12
C ARG A 145 7.74 7.43 13.76
N TRP A 146 7.86 6.64 12.70
CA TRP A 146 6.81 5.72 12.25
C TRP A 146 6.69 4.48 13.12
N ARG A 147 7.64 4.27 14.03
CA ARG A 147 7.64 3.10 14.87
C ARG A 147 6.49 3.20 15.88
N PRO A 148 5.64 2.15 15.98
CA PRO A 148 4.62 2.13 17.02
C PRO A 148 5.29 2.25 18.41
N PRO A 149 4.68 2.99 19.34
CA PRO A 149 5.20 3.12 20.70
C PRO A 149 5.41 1.76 21.38
N PRO A 150 6.29 1.66 22.40
CA PRO A 150 6.63 0.38 23.04
C PRO A 150 5.44 -0.48 23.47
N TRP A 151 4.35 0.14 23.91
CA TRP A 151 3.14 -0.58 24.33
C TRP A 151 2.35 -1.19 23.17
N GLN A 152 2.51 -0.70 21.94
CA GLN A 152 1.96 -1.30 20.73
C GLN A 152 2.92 -2.31 20.08
N ARG A 153 4.19 -2.34 20.52
CA ARG A 153 5.22 -3.26 19.99
C ARG A 153 5.11 -4.66 20.55
N VAL A 154 4.69 -4.79 21.81
CA VAL A 154 4.33 -6.08 22.37
C VAL A 154 2.94 -6.40 21.83
N GLY A 155 2.83 -7.47 21.05
CA GLY A 155 1.53 -8.04 20.74
C GLY A 155 0.87 -8.48 22.05
N PHE A 156 0.20 -7.56 22.74
CA PHE A 156 -0.85 -7.88 23.69
C PHE A 156 -1.99 -8.46 22.86
N GLY A 157 -1.82 -9.70 22.39
CA GLY A 157 -2.95 -10.53 22.02
C GLY A 157 -3.93 -10.50 23.19
N GLY A 158 -5.23 -10.41 22.88
CA GLY A 158 -6.30 -10.15 23.85
C GLY A 158 -6.26 -10.98 25.14
N ALA A 159 -5.51 -12.09 25.16
CA ALA A 159 -5.23 -12.93 26.30
C ALA A 159 -4.62 -12.21 27.53
N VAL A 160 -3.79 -11.16 27.37
CA VAL A 160 -3.19 -10.48 28.54
C VAL A 160 -4.14 -9.44 29.14
N LEU A 161 -4.95 -8.78 28.32
CA LEU A 161 -6.03 -7.91 28.80
C LEU A 161 -7.15 -8.73 29.47
N GLU A 162 -7.47 -9.92 28.95
CA GLU A 162 -8.39 -10.85 29.63
C GLU A 162 -7.82 -11.36 30.97
N LYS A 163 -6.52 -11.66 31.04
CA LYS A 163 -5.86 -12.03 32.31
C LYS A 163 -5.82 -10.87 33.31
N LEU A 164 -5.54 -9.65 32.87
CA LEU A 164 -5.54 -8.47 33.74
C LEU A 164 -6.95 -8.10 34.21
N ALA A 165 -7.96 -8.20 33.35
CA ALA A 165 -9.37 -8.02 33.74
C ALA A 165 -9.81 -9.08 34.76
N GLY A 166 -9.36 -10.33 34.60
CA GLY A 166 -9.58 -11.41 35.56
C GLY A 166 -8.88 -11.21 36.92
N VAL A 167 -7.67 -10.62 36.94
CA VAL A 167 -6.93 -10.32 38.17
C VAL A 167 -7.45 -9.06 38.88
N LEU A 168 -7.96 -8.08 38.13
CA LEU A 168 -8.48 -6.81 38.65
C LEU A 168 -10.00 -6.84 38.95
N GLY A 169 -10.69 -7.94 38.67
CA GLY A 169 -12.12 -8.09 38.95
C GLY A 169 -13.02 -7.16 38.13
N LEU A 170 -12.53 -6.62 37.01
CA LEU A 170 -13.28 -5.70 36.16
C LEU A 170 -14.09 -6.52 35.14
N SER A 171 -15.35 -6.79 35.49
CA SER A 171 -16.34 -7.35 34.58
C SER A 171 -16.56 -6.40 33.38
N ARG A 172 -16.58 -6.97 32.17
CA ARG A 172 -16.78 -6.26 30.89
C ARG A 172 -17.98 -5.29 30.97
N LEU A 173 -17.74 -4.02 30.68
CA LEU A 173 -18.74 -3.08 30.19
C LEU A 173 -18.74 -3.11 28.66
#